data_AF-A0A344SB88-F1
#
_entry.id   AF-A0A344SB88-F1
#
_cell.length_a   1.000
_cell.length_b   1.000
_cell.length_c   1.000
_cell.angle_alpha   90.00
_cell.angle_beta   90.00
_cell.angle_gamma   90.00
#
_symmetry.space_group_name_H-M   'P 1'
#
loop_
_entity.id
_entity.type
_entity.pdbx_description
1 polymer ?
#
loop_
_entity_poly.entity_id
_entity_poly.type
_entity_poly.pdbx_seq_one_letter_code
_entity_poly.pdbx_strand_id
1 'polypeptide(L)'
;MITFKIFPLLLLIYSISAFSGVTDDDFDRCSQFLDKIVASSNANLINELKVDRNLITADVDRISNNDIYANVQFNNKQSVDTPGEGFLLWMKYDYLKFSLEDITIDPDKPEKLTFDERYSSIYLNCLNKKTVYKVIGTSRLQFYKDDKLSIPTPGVFILPGEYVEVEDSSGSTSYVKYQARNGTVYSSWIDSSRIQEITLGKIKN
;
A
#
# COMPACT_ATOMS: atom_id res chain seq x y z
N MET A 1 47.96 -2.40 48.86
CA MET A 1 47.09 -1.23 48.61
C MET A 1 46.47 -1.40 47.23
N ILE A 2 45.17 -1.71 47.22
CA ILE A 2 44.14 -1.55 46.16
C ILE A 2 44.45 -2.08 44.75
N THR A 3 43.86 -3.24 44.42
CA THR A 3 43.64 -3.74 43.05
C THR A 3 42.33 -3.18 42.50
N PHE A 4 42.38 -2.41 41.41
CA PHE A 4 41.20 -1.93 40.70
C PHE A 4 40.61 -3.05 39.83
N LYS A 5 39.43 -3.55 40.19
CA LYS A 5 38.60 -4.36 39.28
C LYS A 5 37.80 -3.42 38.38
N ILE A 6 38.10 -3.43 37.09
CA ILE A 6 37.32 -2.74 36.07
C ILE A 6 36.05 -3.58 35.83
N PHE A 7 34.90 -3.05 36.24
CA PHE A 7 33.59 -3.62 35.96
C PHE A 7 33.19 -3.19 34.53
N PRO A 8 32.88 -4.10 33.59
CA PRO A 8 32.34 -3.69 32.32
C PRO A 8 30.90 -3.25 32.55
N LEU A 9 30.66 -1.95 32.44
CA LEU A 9 29.32 -1.39 32.37
C LEU A 9 28.68 -1.88 31.07
N LEU A 10 27.86 -2.93 31.15
CA LEU A 10 26.99 -3.34 30.04
C LEU A 10 26.04 -2.16 29.75
N LEU A 11 26.38 -1.37 28.74
CA LEU A 11 25.44 -0.48 28.08
C LEU A 11 24.39 -1.35 27.41
N LEU A 12 23.28 -1.58 28.11
CA LEU A 12 22.01 -1.97 27.51
C LEU A 12 21.59 -0.83 26.57
N ILE A 13 22.07 -0.91 25.33
CA ILE A 13 21.53 -0.13 24.22
C ILE A 13 20.12 -0.69 24.02
N TYR A 14 19.14 -0.08 24.71
CA TYR A 14 17.75 -0.21 24.34
C TYR A 14 17.68 0.20 22.87
N SER A 15 17.56 -0.80 22.00
CA SER A 15 17.24 -0.60 20.60
C SER A 15 15.80 -0.10 20.63
N ILE A 16 15.63 1.22 20.70
CA ILE A 16 14.32 1.82 20.46
C ILE A 16 14.07 1.54 18.98
N SER A 17 13.34 0.48 18.69
CA SER A 17 12.80 0.21 17.36
C SER A 17 11.84 1.36 17.04
N ALA A 18 12.39 2.44 16.51
CA ALA A 18 11.64 3.61 16.05
C ALA A 18 10.90 3.24 14.77
N PHE A 19 9.85 2.43 14.91
CA PHE A 19 8.80 2.22 13.93
C PHE A 19 7.47 2.23 14.69
N SER A 20 7.17 3.36 15.34
CA SER A 20 5.92 3.56 16.09
C SER A 20 5.26 4.88 15.70
N GLY A 21 5.15 5.14 14.40
CA GLY A 21 4.60 6.40 13.85
C GLY A 21 3.27 6.27 13.11
N VAL A 22 2.78 5.05 12.88
CA VAL A 22 1.49 4.77 12.21
C VAL A 22 0.42 4.54 13.28
N THR A 23 -0.69 5.25 13.18
CA THR A 23 -1.83 5.17 14.11
C THR A 23 -3.06 4.56 13.45
N ASP A 24 -4.06 4.17 14.23
CA ASP A 24 -5.37 3.69 13.72
C ASP A 24 -5.99 4.68 12.72
N ASP A 25 -5.95 5.99 13.03
CA ASP A 25 -6.35 7.07 12.11
C ASP A 25 -5.63 7.04 10.75
N ASP A 26 -4.36 6.61 10.72
CA ASP A 26 -3.62 6.49 9.45
C ASP A 26 -4.12 5.29 8.65
N PHE A 27 -4.43 4.17 9.30
CA PHE A 27 -5.00 2.99 8.63
C PHE A 27 -6.37 3.31 8.04
N ASP A 28 -7.23 4.01 8.78
CA ASP A 28 -8.54 4.46 8.30
C ASP A 28 -8.42 5.41 7.11
N ARG A 29 -7.56 6.43 7.21
CA ARG A 29 -7.30 7.39 6.12
C ARG A 29 -6.78 6.72 4.86
N CYS A 30 -6.03 5.63 5.01
CA CYS A 30 -5.37 4.91 3.92
C CYS A 30 -6.14 3.65 3.44
N SER A 31 -7.28 3.34 4.06
CA SER A 31 -8.10 2.13 3.83
C SER A 31 -8.40 1.86 2.36
N GLN A 32 -8.69 2.90 1.57
CA GLN A 32 -8.96 2.78 0.13
C GLN A 32 -7.85 2.06 -0.66
N PHE A 33 -6.60 2.07 -0.20
CA PHE A 33 -5.51 1.35 -0.85
C PHE A 33 -5.43 -0.10 -0.39
N LEU A 34 -5.76 -0.37 0.87
CA LEU A 34 -5.92 -1.73 1.36
C LEU A 34 -7.05 -2.45 0.60
N ASP A 35 -8.16 -1.75 0.36
CA ASP A 35 -9.25 -2.23 -0.50
C ASP A 35 -8.73 -2.61 -1.88
N LYS A 36 -7.86 -1.80 -2.51
CA LYS A 36 -7.26 -2.13 -3.81
C LYS A 36 -6.29 -3.31 -3.75
N ILE A 37 -5.53 -3.45 -2.66
CA ILE A 37 -4.65 -4.61 -2.44
C ILE A 37 -5.49 -5.89 -2.43
N VAL A 38 -6.51 -5.98 -1.57
CA VAL A 38 -7.35 -7.19 -1.48
C VAL A 38 -8.19 -7.40 -2.73
N ALA A 39 -8.77 -6.34 -3.29
CA ALA A 39 -9.62 -6.42 -4.47
C ALA A 39 -8.86 -6.80 -5.73
N SER A 40 -7.53 -6.58 -5.79
CA SER A 40 -6.67 -7.01 -6.90
C SER A 40 -6.07 -8.40 -6.71
N SER A 41 -6.33 -9.04 -5.56
CA SER A 41 -5.79 -10.35 -5.26
C SER A 41 -6.36 -11.47 -6.13
N ASN A 42 -5.69 -12.62 -6.10
CA ASN A 42 -6.11 -13.85 -6.72
C ASN A 42 -6.98 -14.74 -5.80
N ALA A 43 -7.53 -14.21 -4.70
CA ALA A 43 -8.36 -14.99 -3.78
C ALA A 43 -9.52 -15.69 -4.53
N ASN A 44 -9.76 -16.95 -4.19
CA ASN A 44 -10.65 -17.83 -4.96
C ASN A 44 -12.07 -17.28 -5.06
N LEU A 45 -12.68 -16.88 -3.94
CA LEU A 45 -14.07 -16.39 -3.93
C LEU A 45 -14.27 -15.08 -4.72
N ILE A 46 -13.26 -14.21 -4.78
CA ILE A 46 -13.33 -12.99 -5.64
C ILE A 46 -13.49 -13.38 -7.11
N ASN A 47 -12.74 -14.40 -7.56
CA ASN A 47 -12.74 -14.83 -8.95
C ASN A 47 -13.98 -15.67 -9.30
N GLU A 48 -14.37 -16.59 -8.41
CA GLU A 48 -15.51 -17.49 -8.62
C GLU A 48 -16.84 -16.74 -8.67
N LEU A 49 -17.05 -15.81 -7.73
CA LEU A 49 -18.29 -15.03 -7.62
C LEU A 49 -18.36 -13.87 -8.62
N LYS A 50 -17.28 -13.60 -9.36
CA LYS A 50 -17.18 -12.49 -10.34
C LYS A 50 -17.60 -11.15 -9.75
N VAL A 51 -17.20 -10.90 -8.51
CA VAL A 51 -17.53 -9.67 -7.78
C VAL A 51 -16.95 -8.46 -8.50
N ASP A 52 -17.71 -7.37 -8.57
CA ASP A 52 -17.15 -6.08 -8.99
C ASP A 52 -16.09 -5.66 -7.97
N ARG A 53 -14.82 -5.66 -8.40
CA ARG A 53 -13.66 -5.33 -7.58
C ARG A 53 -13.71 -3.92 -6.98
N ASN A 54 -14.57 -3.02 -7.50
CA ASN A 54 -14.77 -1.69 -6.92
C ASN A 54 -15.67 -1.69 -5.68
N LEU A 55 -16.40 -2.76 -5.43
CA LEU A 55 -17.26 -2.92 -4.26
C LEU A 55 -16.57 -3.65 -3.10
N ILE A 56 -15.40 -4.24 -3.35
CA ILE A 56 -14.65 -4.99 -2.35
C ILE A 56 -13.98 -4.04 -1.37
N THR A 57 -14.19 -4.29 -0.08
CA THR A 57 -13.61 -3.55 1.04
C THR A 57 -12.93 -4.49 2.02
N ALA A 58 -11.85 -4.03 2.66
CA ALA A 58 -11.21 -4.69 3.80
C ALA A 58 -11.60 -3.97 5.10
N ASP A 59 -12.45 -4.62 5.90
CA ASP A 59 -12.85 -4.14 7.22
C ASP A 59 -11.83 -4.62 8.27
N VAL A 60 -11.00 -3.69 8.75
CA VAL A 60 -9.88 -4.00 9.65
C VAL A 60 -10.41 -4.40 11.03
N ASP A 61 -10.13 -5.63 11.45
CA ASP A 61 -10.49 -6.15 12.76
C ASP A 61 -9.43 -5.77 13.80
N ARG A 62 -8.16 -6.01 13.47
CA ARG A 62 -7.04 -5.72 14.38
C ARG A 62 -5.72 -5.57 13.64
N ILE A 63 -4.79 -4.92 14.34
CA ILE A 63 -3.41 -4.72 13.88
C ILE A 63 -2.47 -5.26 14.95
N SER A 64 -1.46 -6.03 14.53
CA SER A 64 -0.46 -6.59 15.42
C SER A 64 0.92 -6.49 14.79
N ASN A 65 1.79 -5.67 15.39
CA ASN A 65 3.08 -5.30 14.79
C ASN A 65 2.87 -4.71 13.39
N ASN A 66 3.30 -5.41 12.33
CA ASN A 66 3.15 -4.99 10.94
C ASN A 66 2.00 -5.71 10.21
N ASP A 67 1.30 -6.60 10.89
CA ASP A 67 0.23 -7.40 10.32
C ASP A 67 -1.11 -6.72 10.53
N ILE A 68 -1.86 -6.53 9.44
CA ILE A 68 -3.25 -6.11 9.44
C ILE A 68 -4.12 -7.34 9.23
N TYR A 69 -5.09 -7.54 10.10
CA TYR A 69 -6.09 -8.58 9.99
C TYR A 69 -7.42 -7.93 9.62
N ALA A 70 -8.04 -8.37 8.53
CA ALA A 70 -9.31 -7.79 8.07
C ALA A 70 -10.26 -8.84 7.51
N ASN A 71 -11.55 -8.53 7.62
CA ASN A 71 -12.61 -9.20 6.89
C ASN A 71 -12.78 -8.54 5.53
N VAL A 72 -12.66 -9.31 4.46
CA VAL A 72 -12.87 -8.84 3.09
C VAL A 72 -14.29 -9.17 2.65
N GLN A 73 -15.01 -8.15 2.19
CA GLN A 73 -16.41 -8.27 1.79
C GLN A 73 -16.78 -7.34 0.62
N PHE A 74 -17.89 -7.58 -0.08
CA PHE A 74 -18.38 -6.73 -1.18
C PHE A 74 -19.79 -6.16 -0.99
N ASN A 75 -20.41 -6.45 0.15
CA ASN A 75 -21.64 -5.81 0.61
C ASN A 75 -21.39 -5.29 2.03
N ASN A 76 -21.63 -4.00 2.24
CA ASN A 76 -21.49 -3.36 3.55
C ASN A 76 -22.71 -3.58 4.47
N LYS A 77 -23.72 -4.29 3.99
CA LYS A 77 -24.91 -4.68 4.75
C LYS A 77 -25.01 -6.19 4.73
N GLN A 78 -24.75 -6.81 5.87
CA GLN A 78 -25.05 -8.22 6.06
C GLN A 78 -26.57 -8.41 5.93
N SER A 79 -26.96 -9.36 5.09
CA SER A 79 -28.36 -9.73 4.96
C SER A 79 -28.85 -10.34 6.27
N VAL A 80 -29.98 -9.86 6.78
CA VAL A 80 -30.65 -10.45 7.95
C VAL A 80 -31.16 -11.87 7.64
N ASP A 81 -31.46 -12.14 6.38
CA ASP A 81 -31.96 -13.44 5.91
C ASP A 81 -30.81 -14.42 5.62
N THR A 82 -29.62 -13.89 5.27
CA THR A 82 -28.44 -14.67 4.90
C THR A 82 -27.20 -14.17 5.65
N PRO A 83 -26.97 -14.63 6.89
CA PRO A 83 -25.75 -14.31 7.63
C PRO A 83 -24.50 -14.67 6.84
N GLY A 84 -23.56 -13.73 6.71
CA GLY A 84 -22.33 -13.89 5.93
C GLY A 84 -22.47 -13.57 4.44
N GLU A 85 -23.64 -13.14 3.95
CA GLU A 85 -23.75 -12.63 2.59
C GLU A 85 -22.77 -11.47 2.36
N GLY A 86 -22.01 -11.56 1.28
CA GLY A 86 -20.99 -10.57 0.93
C GLY A 86 -19.59 -10.87 1.45
N PHE A 87 -19.42 -11.85 2.35
CA PHE A 87 -18.11 -12.29 2.84
C PHE A 87 -17.28 -12.93 1.71
N LEU A 88 -15.98 -12.65 1.70
CA LEU A 88 -15.03 -13.20 0.72
C LEU A 88 -13.86 -13.94 1.37
N LEU A 89 -13.21 -13.35 2.38
CA LEU A 89 -12.15 -14.02 3.13
C LEU A 89 -11.79 -13.25 4.40
N TRP A 90 -11.13 -13.93 5.33
CA TRP A 90 -10.27 -13.31 6.32
C TRP A 90 -8.85 -13.20 5.78
N MET A 91 -8.27 -12.01 5.87
CA MET A 91 -6.93 -11.75 5.33
C MET A 91 -5.94 -11.36 6.44
N LYS A 92 -4.67 -11.67 6.21
CA LYS A 92 -3.52 -11.10 6.92
C LYS A 92 -2.61 -10.40 5.92
N TYR A 93 -2.32 -9.12 6.15
CA TYR A 93 -1.42 -8.33 5.30
C TYR A 93 -0.27 -7.74 6.10
N ASP A 94 0.97 -8.13 5.77
CA ASP A 94 2.19 -7.50 6.29
C ASP A 94 2.52 -6.29 5.42
N TYR A 95 2.23 -5.08 5.93
CA TYR A 95 2.38 -3.85 5.15
C TYR A 95 3.84 -3.39 4.98
N LEU A 96 4.81 -4.01 5.65
CA LEU A 96 6.24 -3.77 5.43
C LEU A 96 6.85 -4.76 4.44
N LYS A 97 6.38 -6.01 4.43
CA LYS A 97 6.86 -7.05 3.51
C LYS A 97 6.03 -7.18 2.24
N PHE A 98 4.90 -6.48 2.15
CA PHE A 98 3.96 -6.56 1.03
C PHE A 98 3.47 -7.99 0.77
N SER A 99 3.16 -8.71 1.86
CA SER A 99 2.68 -10.10 1.80
C SER A 99 1.21 -10.15 2.19
N LEU A 100 0.38 -10.73 1.33
CA LEU A 100 -1.05 -10.95 1.57
C LEU A 100 -1.30 -12.45 1.70
N GLU A 101 -2.05 -12.83 2.73
CA GLU A 101 -2.38 -14.20 3.05
C GLU A 101 -3.89 -14.33 3.32
N ASP A 102 -4.49 -15.42 2.82
CA ASP A 102 -5.82 -15.87 3.21
C ASP A 102 -5.70 -16.78 4.44
N ILE A 103 -6.39 -16.39 5.51
CA ILE A 103 -6.42 -17.10 6.81
C ILE A 103 -7.81 -17.66 7.12
N THR A 104 -8.70 -17.76 6.13
CA THR A 104 -10.10 -18.15 6.32
C THR A 104 -10.26 -19.60 6.77
N ILE A 105 -9.52 -20.52 6.15
CA ILE A 105 -9.69 -21.98 6.36
C ILE A 105 -8.84 -22.47 7.52
N ASP A 106 -7.54 -22.17 7.49
CA ASP A 106 -6.56 -22.59 8.50
C ASP A 106 -5.59 -21.43 8.79
N PRO A 107 -5.81 -20.67 9.87
CA PRO A 107 -4.93 -19.56 10.26
C PRO A 107 -3.50 -19.98 10.58
N ASP A 108 -3.26 -21.26 10.92
CA ASP A 108 -1.91 -21.80 11.18
C ASP A 108 -1.20 -22.20 9.88
N LYS A 109 -1.94 -22.34 8.76
CA LYS A 109 -1.44 -22.63 7.42
C LYS A 109 -2.08 -21.70 6.38
N PRO A 110 -1.79 -20.39 6.44
CA PRO A 110 -2.33 -19.42 5.51
C PRO A 110 -1.99 -19.75 4.05
N GLU A 111 -2.92 -19.45 3.15
CA GLU A 111 -2.66 -19.48 1.71
C GLU A 111 -2.07 -18.14 1.27
N LYS A 112 -0.90 -18.14 0.63
CA LYS A 112 -0.30 -16.91 0.11
C LYS A 112 -1.02 -16.44 -1.14
N LEU A 113 -1.45 -15.18 -1.15
CA LEU A 113 -2.10 -14.55 -2.27
C LEU A 113 -1.12 -13.70 -3.09
N THR A 114 -1.40 -13.60 -4.39
CA THR A 114 -0.77 -12.63 -5.30
C THR A 114 -1.75 -11.51 -5.58
N PHE A 115 -1.25 -10.30 -5.78
CA PHE A 115 -2.08 -9.11 -6.00
C PHE A 115 -1.31 -8.07 -6.81
N ASP A 116 -1.91 -6.93 -7.09
CA ASP A 116 -1.26 -5.84 -7.80
C ASP A 116 -0.37 -5.01 -6.86
N GLU A 117 0.94 -5.23 -6.94
CA GLU A 117 1.90 -4.63 -6.00
C GLU A 117 2.02 -3.10 -6.11
N ARG A 118 1.45 -2.48 -7.16
CA ARG A 118 1.42 -1.01 -7.28
C ARG A 118 0.78 -0.34 -6.08
N TYR A 119 -0.17 -1.03 -5.43
CA TYR A 119 -0.88 -0.47 -4.28
C TYR A 119 -0.09 -0.58 -2.98
N SER A 120 0.89 -1.47 -2.87
CA SER A 120 1.66 -1.69 -1.65
C SER A 120 2.54 -0.49 -1.28
N SER A 121 3.34 0.02 -2.22
CA SER A 121 4.17 1.20 -1.96
C SER A 121 3.33 2.44 -1.67
N ILE A 122 2.19 2.58 -2.35
CA ILE A 122 1.29 3.72 -2.16
C ILE A 122 0.61 3.66 -0.80
N TYR A 123 0.17 2.47 -0.38
CA TYR A 123 -0.37 2.27 0.95
C TYR A 123 0.68 2.59 2.02
N LEU A 124 1.89 2.07 1.89
CA LEU A 124 2.98 2.37 2.82
C LEU A 124 3.32 3.88 2.85
N ASN A 125 3.36 4.55 1.70
CA ASN A 125 3.59 5.98 1.62
C ASN A 125 2.47 6.76 2.33
N CYS A 126 1.21 6.35 2.14
CA CYS A 126 0.06 6.91 2.82
C CYS A 126 0.14 6.76 4.35
N LEU A 127 0.47 5.57 4.84
CA LEU A 127 0.65 5.29 6.28
C LEU A 127 1.76 6.16 6.87
N ASN A 128 2.84 6.38 6.11
CA ASN A 128 3.94 7.26 6.47
C ASN A 128 3.65 8.76 6.25
N LYS A 129 2.39 9.13 6.02
CA LYS A 129 1.93 10.53 5.85
C LYS A 129 2.64 11.25 4.69
N LYS A 130 3.16 10.52 3.71
CA LYS A 130 3.68 11.11 2.48
C LYS A 130 2.53 11.49 1.56
N THR A 131 2.71 12.58 0.82
CA THR A 131 1.78 12.98 -0.23
C THR A 131 1.70 11.89 -1.30
N VAL A 132 0.48 11.55 -1.69
CA VAL A 132 0.23 10.59 -2.77
C VAL A 132 -0.21 11.34 -4.02
N TYR A 133 0.40 11.00 -5.15
CA TYR A 133 0.07 11.58 -6.45
C TYR A 133 -0.54 10.53 -7.37
N LYS A 134 -1.58 10.93 -8.09
CA LYS A 134 -2.25 10.11 -9.10
C LYS A 134 -1.98 10.68 -10.49
N VAL A 135 -1.68 9.81 -11.44
CA VAL A 135 -1.52 10.17 -12.85
C VAL A 135 -2.87 10.48 -13.47
N ILE A 136 -2.97 11.64 -14.12
CA ILE A 136 -4.17 12.16 -14.77
C ILE A 136 -4.00 12.31 -16.28
N GLY A 137 -5.10 12.62 -16.98
CA GLY A 137 -5.18 12.73 -18.43
C GLY A 137 -5.65 11.44 -19.10
N THR A 138 -5.51 11.37 -20.42
CA THR A 138 -6.09 10.29 -21.25
C THR A 138 -5.05 9.41 -21.94
N SER A 139 -3.76 9.77 -21.85
CA SER A 139 -2.67 9.08 -22.54
C SER A 139 -1.61 8.56 -21.57
N ARG A 140 -0.75 7.66 -22.07
CA ARG A 140 0.44 7.18 -21.37
C ARG A 140 1.32 8.36 -20.94
N LEU A 141 1.76 8.37 -19.70
CA LEU A 141 2.73 9.33 -19.18
C LEU A 141 4.14 8.80 -19.44
N GLN A 142 4.88 9.50 -20.29
CA GLN A 142 6.22 9.15 -20.73
C GLN A 142 7.28 9.49 -19.68
N PHE A 143 8.27 8.62 -19.53
CA PHE A 143 9.48 8.89 -18.74
C PHE A 143 10.56 9.57 -19.55
N TYR A 144 11.32 10.44 -18.90
CA TYR A 144 12.44 11.17 -19.48
C TYR A 144 13.69 11.04 -18.62
N LYS A 145 14.86 11.07 -19.27
CA LYS A 145 16.16 10.95 -18.61
C LYS A 145 16.61 12.25 -17.94
N ASP A 146 15.99 13.37 -18.29
CA ASP A 146 16.34 14.72 -17.86
C ASP A 146 15.10 15.54 -17.52
N ASP A 147 15.30 16.57 -16.70
CA ASP A 147 14.27 17.51 -16.23
C ASP A 147 13.83 18.53 -17.30
N LYS A 148 14.43 18.49 -18.49
CA LYS A 148 13.98 19.27 -19.66
C LYS A 148 13.03 18.47 -20.54
N LEU A 149 12.72 17.23 -20.16
CA LEU A 149 11.90 16.28 -20.92
C LEU A 149 12.40 16.10 -22.37
N SER A 150 13.71 16.19 -22.57
CA SER A 150 14.29 16.18 -23.92
C SER A 150 14.58 14.77 -24.44
N ILE A 151 14.90 13.83 -23.55
CA ILE A 151 15.25 12.45 -23.93
C ILE A 151 14.25 11.46 -23.34
N PRO A 152 13.28 10.94 -24.11
CA PRO A 152 12.33 9.95 -23.63
C PRO A 152 13.00 8.59 -23.38
N THR A 153 12.55 7.90 -22.34
CA THR A 153 12.93 6.52 -22.01
C THR A 153 12.03 5.53 -22.76
N PRO A 154 12.55 4.78 -23.74
CA PRO A 154 11.72 3.88 -24.56
C PRO A 154 11.07 2.77 -23.74
N GLY A 155 9.80 2.47 -24.03
CA GLY A 155 9.10 1.30 -23.49
C GLY A 155 8.65 1.39 -22.03
N VAL A 156 8.91 2.50 -21.34
CA VAL A 156 8.48 2.71 -19.95
C VAL A 156 7.54 3.91 -19.87
N PHE A 157 6.34 3.68 -19.36
CA PHE A 157 5.31 4.69 -19.18
C PHE A 157 4.37 4.32 -18.05
N ILE A 158 3.65 5.32 -17.53
CA ILE A 158 2.61 5.16 -16.51
C ILE A 158 1.24 5.37 -17.15
N LEU A 159 0.24 4.57 -16.77
CA LEU A 159 -1.14 4.77 -17.26
C LEU A 159 -1.90 5.77 -16.38
N PRO A 160 -2.87 6.51 -16.96
CA PRO A 160 -3.81 7.29 -16.17
C PRO A 160 -4.51 6.45 -15.11
N GLY A 161 -4.64 7.01 -13.91
CA GLY A 161 -5.23 6.33 -12.76
C GLY A 161 -4.23 5.62 -11.85
N GLU A 162 -3.00 5.38 -12.31
CA GLU A 162 -1.91 4.84 -11.49
C GLU A 162 -1.31 5.93 -10.59
N TYR A 163 -0.48 5.52 -9.63
CA TYR A 163 0.05 6.39 -8.59
C TYR A 163 1.57 6.44 -8.63
N VAL A 164 2.13 7.54 -8.15
CA VAL A 164 3.57 7.77 -8.06
C VAL A 164 3.97 8.40 -6.74
N GLU A 165 5.22 8.19 -6.35
CA GLU A 165 5.91 8.97 -5.33
C GLU A 165 6.73 10.05 -6.04
N VAL A 166 6.58 11.31 -5.64
CA VAL A 166 7.42 12.41 -6.11
C VAL A 166 8.60 12.54 -5.16
N GLU A 167 9.81 12.39 -5.67
CA GLU A 167 11.06 12.48 -4.90
C GLU A 167 11.71 13.87 -5.05
N ASP A 168 11.57 14.50 -6.22
CA ASP A 168 12.11 15.84 -6.50
C ASP A 168 11.24 16.58 -7.54
N SER A 169 11.42 17.89 -7.66
CA SER A 169 10.73 18.71 -8.67
C SER A 169 11.63 19.85 -9.18
N SER A 170 11.63 20.02 -10.51
CA SER A 170 12.38 21.05 -11.23
C SER A 170 11.45 21.74 -12.22
N GLY A 171 11.03 22.97 -11.91
CA GLY A 171 10.10 23.73 -12.74
C GLY A 171 8.77 23.01 -12.96
N SER A 172 8.47 22.65 -14.21
CA SER A 172 7.26 21.93 -14.62
C SER A 172 7.45 20.41 -14.69
N THR A 173 8.50 19.88 -14.07
CA THR A 173 8.83 18.46 -14.10
C THR A 173 9.06 17.90 -12.70
N SER A 174 8.76 16.61 -12.55
CA SER A 174 8.93 15.90 -11.29
C SER A 174 9.75 14.64 -11.52
N TYR A 175 10.71 14.40 -10.65
CA TYR A 175 11.38 13.11 -10.57
C TYR A 175 10.54 12.20 -9.69
N VAL A 176 10.08 11.09 -10.26
CA VAL A 176 9.15 10.20 -9.60
C VAL A 176 9.70 8.80 -9.47
N LYS A 177 9.23 8.09 -8.45
CA LYS A 177 9.35 6.66 -8.28
C LYS A 177 7.99 6.01 -8.55
N TYR A 178 7.99 5.02 -9.43
CA TYR A 178 6.82 4.26 -9.86
C TYR A 178 7.09 2.76 -9.69
N GLN A 179 6.21 2.07 -8.99
CA GLN A 179 6.20 0.62 -8.92
C GLN A 179 5.22 0.09 -9.96
N ALA A 180 5.65 -0.88 -10.77
CA ALA A 180 4.78 -1.59 -11.72
C ALA A 180 4.07 -2.77 -11.03
N ARG A 181 3.09 -3.36 -11.72
CA ARG A 181 2.25 -4.47 -11.20
C ARG A 181 3.02 -5.67 -10.68
N ASN A 182 4.19 -5.94 -11.26
CA ASN A 182 5.06 -7.06 -10.88
C ASN A 182 6.10 -6.69 -9.80
N GLY A 183 5.97 -5.53 -9.17
CA GLY A 183 6.90 -5.05 -8.15
C GLY A 183 8.13 -4.33 -8.67
N THR A 184 8.38 -4.31 -9.99
CA THR A 184 9.55 -3.60 -10.55
C THR A 184 9.40 -2.11 -10.33
N VAL A 185 10.43 -1.48 -9.78
CA VAL A 185 10.46 -0.05 -9.51
C VAL A 185 11.26 0.67 -10.59
N TYR A 186 10.69 1.76 -11.08
CA TYR A 186 11.30 2.68 -12.02
C TYR A 186 11.37 4.08 -11.40
N SER A 187 12.46 4.80 -11.65
CA SER A 187 12.57 6.21 -11.29
C SER A 187 13.01 7.04 -12.48
N SER A 188 12.32 8.14 -12.76
CA SER A 188 12.59 9.00 -13.92
C SER A 188 11.87 10.35 -13.81
N TRP A 189 12.26 11.30 -14.67
CA TRP A 189 11.55 12.56 -14.84
C TRP A 189 10.25 12.39 -15.63
N ILE A 190 9.22 13.14 -15.23
CA ILE A 190 7.92 13.24 -15.90
C ILE A 190 7.45 14.70 -15.97
N ASP A 191 6.45 14.96 -16.82
CA ASP A 191 5.70 16.21 -16.83
C ASP A 191 4.78 16.31 -15.59
N SER A 192 5.02 17.28 -14.71
CA SER A 192 4.26 17.47 -13.47
C SER A 192 2.80 17.80 -13.69
N SER A 193 2.43 18.37 -14.85
CA SER A 193 1.03 18.68 -15.17
C SER A 193 0.17 17.41 -15.32
N ARG A 194 0.81 16.25 -15.41
CA ARG A 194 0.18 14.93 -15.58
C ARG A 194 -0.02 14.19 -14.27
N ILE A 195 0.31 14.79 -13.13
CA ILE A 195 0.05 14.23 -11.81
C ILE A 195 -0.78 15.20 -10.96
N GLN A 196 -1.59 14.63 -10.09
CA GLN A 196 -2.41 15.39 -9.15
C GLN A 196 -2.29 14.78 -7.77
N GLU A 197 -2.03 15.63 -6.77
CA GLU A 197 -2.12 15.24 -5.36
C GLU A 197 -3.54 14.78 -5.05
N ILE A 198 -3.68 13.60 -4.44
CA ILE A 198 -4.99 13.13 -4.00
C ILE A 198 -5.28 13.62 -2.59
N THR A 199 -6.48 14.15 -2.40
CA THR A 199 -7.00 14.37 -1.04
C THR A 199 -7.57 13.07 -0.52
N LEU A 200 -6.91 12.48 0.46
CA LEU A 200 -7.44 11.32 1.18
C LEU A 200 -8.58 11.77 2.10
N GLY A 201 -9.61 10.94 2.22
CA GLY A 201 -10.81 11.26 2.99
C GLY A 201 -10.46 11.69 4.42
N LYS A 202 -11.05 12.80 4.89
CA LYS A 202 -11.05 13.13 6.31
C LYS A 202 -11.93 12.10 7.03
N ILE A 203 -11.43 11.59 8.15
CA ILE A 203 -12.16 10.76 9.10
C ILE A 203 -13.50 11.46 9.39
N LYS A 204 -14.61 10.78 9.09
CA LYS A 204 -15.93 11.22 9.58
C LYS A 204 -15.97 10.77 11.04
N ASN A 205 -15.70 11.71 11.95
CA ASN A 205 -16.06 11.58 13.37
C ASN A 205 -17.57 11.44 13.52
#